data_AF-A0AAP7M1A6-F1
#
_entry.id   AF-A0AAP7M1A6-F1
#
_cell.length_a   1.000
_cell.length_b   1.000
_cell.length_c   1.000
_cell.angle_alpha   90.00
_cell.angle_beta   90.00
_cell.angle_gamma   90.00
#
_symmetry.space_group_name_H-M   'P 1'
#
loop_
_entity.id
_entity.type
_entity.pdbx_description
1 polymer ?
#
loop_
_entity_poly.entity_id
_entity_poly.type
_entity_poly.pdbx_seq_one_letter_code
_entity_poly.pdbx_strand_id
1 'polypeptide(L)'
;MFPMTAKTTMTEEAYRRFAWANFWYRKTGLFPLIIGEVALLAVGLVCLFFREPLPAIGIFIFMPIMPFLLYRSFNQQFLKLYKDNPLWHDLEQEFSFYETDFQVINRNHTSRYNYQDIVAILDKPESFYIMVGRSMGLILDKADCQPELIDFLLKLKENRSL
;
A
#
# COMPACT_ATOMS: atom_id res chain seq x y z
N MET A 1 18.51 -12.21 -19.38
CA MET A 1 18.10 -12.17 -20.81
C MET A 1 16.89 -11.26 -20.87
N PHE A 2 16.93 -10.20 -21.68
CA PHE A 2 15.79 -9.29 -21.85
C PHE A 2 15.00 -9.69 -23.11
N PRO A 3 13.68 -9.47 -23.16
CA PRO A 3 12.85 -8.95 -22.08
C PRO A 3 12.56 -10.01 -21.00
N MET A 4 12.56 -9.60 -19.74
CA MET A 4 12.02 -10.41 -18.65
C MET A 4 10.54 -10.10 -18.52
N THR A 5 9.69 -11.12 -18.53
CA THR A 5 8.24 -10.95 -18.50
C THR A 5 7.60 -11.57 -17.27
N ALA A 6 6.51 -10.97 -16.82
CA ALA A 6 5.69 -11.50 -15.74
C ALA A 6 4.23 -11.10 -15.96
N LYS A 7 3.30 -11.96 -15.54
CA LYS A 7 1.87 -11.72 -15.64
C LYS A 7 1.27 -11.71 -14.25
N THR A 8 0.35 -10.80 -13.99
CA THR A 8 -0.33 -10.72 -12.70
C THR A 8 -1.73 -10.19 -12.91
N THR A 9 -2.64 -10.57 -12.02
CA THR A 9 -4.03 -10.16 -12.08
C THR A 9 -4.35 -9.30 -10.88
N MET A 10 -4.87 -8.10 -11.14
CA MET A 10 -5.34 -7.18 -10.11
C MET A 10 -6.65 -7.70 -9.49
N THR A 11 -6.53 -8.65 -8.56
CA THR A 11 -7.67 -9.12 -7.75
C THR A 11 -7.98 -8.14 -6.62
N GLU A 12 -9.19 -8.25 -6.03
CA GLU A 12 -9.56 -7.46 -4.85
C GLU A 12 -8.54 -7.60 -3.70
N GLU A 13 -8.05 -8.83 -3.47
CA GLU A 13 -7.09 -9.10 -2.41
C GLU A 13 -5.72 -8.52 -2.70
N ALA A 14 -5.25 -8.61 -3.95
CA ALA A 14 -4.02 -7.95 -4.39
C ALA A 14 -4.13 -6.43 -4.21
N TYR A 15 -5.26 -5.84 -4.62
CA TYR A 15 -5.51 -4.42 -4.45
C TYR A 15 -5.54 -4.00 -2.97
N ARG A 16 -6.23 -4.77 -2.11
CA ARG A 16 -6.29 -4.50 -0.66
C ARG A 16 -4.91 -4.54 -0.02
N ARG A 17 -4.09 -5.55 -0.35
CA ARG A 17 -2.70 -5.67 0.14
C ARG A 17 -1.86 -4.46 -0.30
N PHE A 18 -1.97 -4.08 -1.57
CA PHE A 18 -1.30 -2.90 -2.12
C PHE A 18 -1.76 -1.59 -1.44
N ALA A 19 -3.07 -1.37 -1.29
CA ALA A 19 -3.62 -0.17 -0.67
C ALA A 19 -3.11 0.01 0.77
N TRP A 20 -3.06 -1.08 1.54
CA TRP A 20 -2.44 -1.09 2.86
C TRP A 20 -0.95 -0.79 2.80
N ALA A 21 -0.19 -1.46 1.94
CA ALA A 21 1.25 -1.23 1.81
C ALA A 21 1.58 0.23 1.44
N ASN A 22 0.81 0.82 0.53
CA ASN A 22 0.93 2.21 0.14
C ASN A 22 0.53 3.18 1.28
N PHE A 23 -0.53 2.86 2.03
CA PHE A 23 -0.93 3.63 3.21
C PHE A 23 0.20 3.71 4.25
N TRP A 24 0.84 2.57 4.55
CA TRP A 24 1.99 2.51 5.46
C TRP A 24 3.21 3.23 4.89
N TYR A 25 3.49 3.08 3.59
CA TYR A 25 4.63 3.72 2.94
C TYR A 25 4.55 5.25 2.99
N ARG A 26 3.38 5.82 2.69
CA ARG A 26 3.20 7.28 2.68
C ARG A 26 3.29 7.91 4.07
N LYS A 27 3.07 7.13 5.14
CA LYS A 27 3.00 7.58 6.56
C LYS A 27 2.00 8.70 6.85
N THR A 28 1.36 9.29 5.85
CA THR A 28 0.45 10.44 5.94
C THR A 28 -0.82 10.14 6.73
N GLY A 29 -1.26 8.87 6.77
CA GLY A 29 -2.45 8.46 7.52
C GLY A 29 -2.18 8.07 8.97
N LEU A 30 -0.93 7.80 9.36
CA LEU A 30 -0.61 7.27 10.70
C LEU A 30 -0.35 8.38 11.71
N PHE A 31 0.36 9.44 11.32
CA PHE A 31 0.64 10.57 12.19
C PHE A 31 -0.61 11.20 12.85
N PRO A 32 -1.68 11.54 12.10
CA PRO A 32 -2.87 12.10 12.74
C PRO A 32 -3.57 11.10 13.66
N LEU A 33 -3.51 9.79 13.36
CA LEU A 33 -4.09 8.75 14.23
C LEU A 33 -3.34 8.64 15.55
N ILE A 34 -2.01 8.56 15.50
CA ILE A 34 -1.17 8.47 16.71
C ILE A 34 -1.33 9.74 17.56
N ILE A 35 -1.32 10.92 16.93
CA ILE A 35 -1.52 12.19 17.64
C ILE A 35 -2.90 12.23 18.32
N GLY A 36 -3.95 11.77 17.64
CA GLY A 36 -5.29 11.68 18.20
C GLY A 36 -5.38 10.77 19.43
N GLU A 37 -4.78 9.58 19.36
CA GLU A 37 -4.73 8.63 20.48
C GLU A 37 -3.96 9.19 21.69
N VAL A 38 -2.81 9.82 21.45
CA VAL A 38 -2.01 10.46 22.52
C VAL A 38 -2.78 11.61 23.17
N ALA A 39 -3.49 12.42 22.38
CA ALA A 39 -4.33 13.49 22.90
C ALA A 39 -5.49 12.96 23.75
N LEU A 40 -6.16 11.90 23.31
CA LEU A 40 -7.23 11.24 24.08
C LEU A 40 -6.70 10.69 25.41
N LEU A 41 -5.53 10.06 25.41
CA LEU A 41 -4.89 9.56 26.62
C LEU A 41 -4.56 10.69 27.60
N ALA A 42 -4.04 11.83 27.10
CA ALA A 42 -3.79 13.00 27.94
C ALA A 42 -5.07 13.55 28.58
N VAL A 43 -6.17 13.63 27.83
CA VAL A 43 -7.48 14.03 28.37
C VAL A 43 -7.97 13.06 29.44
N GLY A 44 -7.84 11.74 29.21
CA GLY A 44 -8.22 10.73 30.20
C GLY A 44 -7.45 10.86 31.52
N LEU A 45 -6.14 11.13 31.44
CA LEU A 45 -5.31 11.37 32.63
C LEU A 45 -5.69 12.66 33.37
N VAL A 46 -6.04 13.73 32.64
CA VAL A 46 -6.53 14.98 33.23
C VAL A 46 -7.85 14.76 33.97
N CYS A 47 -8.78 13.97 33.39
CA CYS A 47 -10.03 13.62 34.07
C CYS A 47 -9.79 12.88 35.40
N LEU A 48 -8.82 11.95 35.45
CA LEU A 48 -8.42 11.28 36.69
C LEU A 48 -7.83 12.25 37.71
N PHE A 49 -7.01 13.21 37.26
CA PHE A 49 -6.41 14.23 38.13
C PHE A 49 -7.48 15.09 38.83
N PHE A 50 -8.55 15.46 38.12
CA PHE A 50 -9.69 16.19 38.67
C PHE A 50 -10.67 15.32 39.49
N ARG A 51 -10.35 14.04 39.72
CA ARG A 51 -11.19 13.06 40.43
C ARG A 51 -12.57 12.83 39.77
N GLU A 52 -12.62 12.93 38.45
CA GLU A 52 -13.79 12.60 37.63
C GLU A 52 -13.59 11.24 36.94
N PRO A 53 -13.84 10.10 37.62
CA PRO A 53 -13.49 8.78 37.12
C PRO A 53 -14.39 8.30 35.96
N LEU A 54 -15.65 8.73 35.92
CA LEU A 54 -16.61 8.30 34.89
C LEU A 54 -16.17 8.65 33.45
N PRO A 55 -15.81 9.92 33.12
CA PRO A 55 -15.34 10.25 31.79
C PRO A 55 -14.00 9.57 31.46
N ALA A 56 -13.10 9.42 32.45
CA ALA A 56 -11.83 8.72 32.24
C ALA A 56 -12.03 7.25 31.84
N ILE A 57 -12.91 6.52 32.54
CA ILE A 57 -13.25 5.14 32.21
C ILE A 57 -13.81 5.05 30.78
N GLY A 58 -14.71 5.97 30.40
CA GLY A 58 -15.27 6.03 29.06
C GLY A 58 -14.19 6.21 27.97
N ILE A 59 -13.23 7.10 28.20
CA ILE A 59 -12.10 7.33 27.28
C ILE A 59 -11.23 6.08 27.15
N PHE A 60 -10.88 5.43 28.27
CA PHE A 60 -10.03 4.22 28.23
C PHE A 60 -10.71 3.03 27.54
N ILE A 61 -12.03 2.91 27.62
CA ILE A 61 -12.80 1.90 26.87
C ILE A 61 -12.82 2.24 25.38
N PHE A 62 -13.00 3.51 25.04
CA PHE A 62 -13.13 3.97 23.67
C PHE A 62 -11.81 3.95 22.89
N MET A 63 -10.69 4.17 23.58
CA MET A 63 -9.34 4.20 23.02
C MET A 63 -9.00 2.95 22.18
N PRO A 64 -9.20 1.70 22.63
CA PRO A 64 -8.96 0.52 21.77
C PRO A 64 -10.06 0.32 20.69
N ILE A 65 -11.26 0.87 20.88
CA ILE A 65 -12.37 0.72 19.93
C ILE A 65 -12.12 1.56 18.68
N MET A 66 -11.56 2.76 18.83
CA MET A 66 -11.36 3.68 17.71
C MET A 66 -10.44 3.14 16.61
N PRO A 67 -9.23 2.61 16.89
CA PRO A 67 -8.37 2.00 15.88
C PRO A 67 -9.05 0.85 15.15
N PHE A 68 -9.87 0.06 15.85
CA PHE A 68 -10.64 -1.02 15.24
C PHE A 68 -11.72 -0.50 14.27
N LEU A 69 -12.47 0.53 14.66
CA LEU A 69 -13.48 1.16 13.80
C LEU A 69 -12.84 1.81 12.57
N LEU A 70 -11.69 2.46 12.74
CA LEU A 70 -10.92 3.05 11.65
C LEU A 70 -10.38 2.00 10.69
N TYR A 71 -9.79 0.91 11.21
CA TYR A 71 -9.36 -0.23 10.39
C TYR A 71 -10.51 -0.78 9.54
N ARG A 72 -11.69 -0.97 10.15
CA ARG A 72 -12.89 -1.41 9.44
C ARG A 72 -13.32 -0.40 8.38
N SER A 73 -13.31 0.89 8.70
CA SER A 73 -13.66 1.96 7.76
C SER A 73 -12.72 1.99 6.55
N PHE A 74 -11.40 1.92 6.75
CA PHE A 74 -10.44 1.88 5.66
C PHE A 74 -10.63 0.67 4.75
N ASN A 75 -10.85 -0.53 5.32
CA ASN A 75 -11.13 -1.71 4.52
C ASN A 75 -12.40 -1.56 3.66
N GLN A 76 -13.46 -0.95 4.20
CA GLN A 76 -14.66 -0.65 3.44
C GLN A 76 -14.40 0.37 2.32
N GLN A 77 -13.60 1.40 2.60
CA GLN A 77 -13.24 2.40 1.61
C GLN A 77 -12.39 1.81 0.48
N PHE A 78 -11.40 0.97 0.79
CA PHE A 78 -10.61 0.28 -0.24
C PHE A 78 -11.47 -0.64 -1.09
N LEU A 79 -12.37 -1.41 -0.48
CA LEU A 79 -13.31 -2.26 -1.21
C LEU A 79 -14.20 -1.44 -2.13
N LYS A 80 -14.71 -0.31 -1.63
CA LYS A 80 -15.53 0.61 -2.41
C LYS A 80 -14.76 1.18 -3.60
N LEU A 81 -13.52 1.65 -3.39
CA LEU A 81 -12.67 2.20 -4.46
C LEU A 81 -12.37 1.18 -5.56
N TYR A 82 -12.14 -0.08 -5.18
CA TYR A 82 -12.00 -1.18 -6.15
C TYR A 82 -13.30 -1.39 -6.92
N LYS A 83 -14.43 -1.56 -6.21
CA LYS A 83 -15.74 -1.84 -6.82
C LYS A 83 -16.22 -0.71 -7.73
N ASP A 84 -16.03 0.54 -7.33
CA ASP A 84 -16.49 1.71 -8.07
C ASP A 84 -15.64 1.99 -9.33
N ASN A 85 -14.44 1.39 -9.45
CA ASN A 85 -13.55 1.60 -10.58
C ASN A 85 -13.50 0.38 -11.53
N PRO A 86 -14.37 0.32 -12.56
CA PRO A 86 -14.47 -0.84 -13.46
C PRO A 86 -13.18 -1.13 -14.25
N LEU A 87 -12.23 -0.19 -14.30
CA LEU A 87 -10.96 -0.39 -14.98
C LEU A 87 -10.02 -1.35 -14.22
N TRP A 88 -10.26 -1.57 -12.93
CA TRP A 88 -9.35 -2.32 -12.05
C TRP A 88 -9.85 -3.73 -11.72
N HIS A 89 -11.09 -4.06 -12.10
CA HIS A 89 -11.68 -5.36 -11.83
C HIS A 89 -10.99 -6.43 -12.66
N ASP A 90 -10.32 -7.37 -11.98
CA ASP A 90 -9.66 -8.52 -12.57
C ASP A 90 -8.76 -8.13 -13.74
N LEU A 91 -8.08 -6.99 -13.60
CA LEU A 91 -7.23 -6.45 -14.65
C LEU A 91 -5.97 -7.31 -14.76
N GLU A 92 -5.87 -8.08 -15.83
CA GLU A 92 -4.64 -8.76 -16.21
C GLU A 92 -3.62 -7.74 -16.71
N GLN A 93 -2.42 -7.80 -16.13
CA GLN A 93 -1.29 -6.95 -16.46
C GLN A 93 -0.09 -7.80 -16.83
N GLU A 94 0.44 -7.56 -18.02
CA GLU A 94 1.69 -8.17 -18.49
C GLU A 94 2.81 -7.14 -18.40
N PHE A 95 3.80 -7.47 -17.59
CA PHE A 95 5.01 -6.68 -17.38
C PHE A 95 6.09 -7.19 -18.32
N SER A 96 6.71 -6.28 -19.06
CA SER A 96 7.87 -6.54 -19.90
C SER A 96 8.99 -5.59 -19.52
N PHE A 97 10.03 -6.12 -18.90
CA PHE A 97 11.21 -5.37 -18.49
C PHE A 97 12.26 -5.43 -19.60
N TYR A 98 12.77 -4.27 -20.00
CA TYR A 98 13.85 -4.11 -20.99
C TYR A 98 15.09 -3.50 -20.32
N GLU A 99 16.13 -3.23 -21.10
CA GLU A 99 17.40 -2.70 -20.58
C GLU A 99 17.26 -1.29 -19.97
N THR A 100 16.43 -0.43 -20.56
CA THR A 100 16.32 1.00 -20.18
C THR A 100 15.00 1.36 -19.50
N ASP A 101 13.97 0.57 -19.75
CA ASP A 101 12.59 0.86 -19.36
C ASP A 101 11.80 -0.42 -19.18
N PHE A 102 10.57 -0.29 -18.70
CA PHE A 102 9.65 -1.39 -18.64
C PHE A 102 8.27 -0.95 -19.14
N GLN A 103 7.52 -1.93 -19.63
CA GLN A 103 6.19 -1.75 -20.17
C GLN A 103 5.20 -2.58 -19.38
N VAL A 104 4.01 -2.02 -19.21
CA VAL A 104 2.86 -2.69 -18.61
C VAL A 104 1.74 -2.66 -19.62
N ILE A 105 1.39 -3.83 -20.12
CA ILE A 105 0.32 -4.03 -21.08
C ILE A 105 -0.89 -4.54 -20.29
N ASN A 106 -2.05 -3.95 -20.52
CA ASN A 106 -3.31 -4.46 -20.02
C ASN A 106 -4.39 -4.37 -21.10
N ARG A 107 -5.60 -4.89 -20.83
CA ARG A 107 -6.73 -4.85 -21.77
C ARG A 107 -7.03 -3.46 -22.33
N ASN A 108 -6.81 -2.41 -21.52
CA ASN A 108 -7.29 -1.06 -21.80
C ASN A 108 -6.20 -0.17 -22.43
N HIS A 109 -4.92 -0.37 -22.11
CA HIS A 109 -3.81 0.44 -22.59
C HIS A 109 -2.45 -0.24 -22.39
N THR A 110 -1.46 0.25 -23.13
CA THR A 110 -0.03 -0.03 -22.90
C THR A 110 0.63 1.20 -22.28
N SER A 111 1.21 1.02 -21.10
CA SER A 111 1.98 2.05 -20.41
C SER A 111 3.46 1.73 -20.48
N ARG A 112 4.30 2.74 -20.71
CA ARG A 112 5.77 2.62 -20.69
C ARG A 112 6.34 3.56 -19.62
N TYR A 113 7.28 3.05 -18.84
CA TYR A 113 7.89 3.77 -17.73
C TYR A 113 9.39 3.61 -17.79
N ASN A 114 10.12 4.72 -17.63
CA ASN A 114 11.56 4.63 -17.48
C ASN A 114 11.86 4.17 -16.06
N TYR A 115 12.99 3.48 -15.88
CA TYR A 115 13.40 3.12 -14.53
C TYR A 115 13.54 4.36 -13.64
N GLN A 116 14.00 5.49 -14.20
CA GLN A 116 14.12 6.79 -13.53
C GLN A 116 12.83 7.26 -12.84
N ASP A 117 11.66 6.91 -13.37
CA ASP A 117 10.35 7.33 -12.84
C ASP A 117 9.93 6.55 -11.59
N ILE A 118 10.65 5.48 -11.25
CA ILE A 118 10.39 4.66 -10.06
C ILE A 118 10.85 5.41 -8.81
N VAL A 119 9.92 5.75 -7.94
CA VAL A 119 10.19 6.43 -6.67
C VAL A 119 10.64 5.43 -5.61
N ALA A 120 10.02 4.24 -5.58
CA ALA A 120 10.38 3.20 -4.64
C ALA A 120 9.91 1.83 -5.13
N ILE A 121 10.57 0.77 -4.65
CA ILE A 121 10.11 -0.60 -4.82
C ILE A 121 9.88 -1.17 -3.43
N LEU A 122 8.62 -1.43 -3.10
CA LEU A 122 8.23 -2.06 -1.84
C LEU A 122 8.29 -3.56 -2.00
N ASP A 123 9.16 -4.17 -1.22
CA ASP A 123 9.35 -5.62 -1.18
C ASP A 123 8.50 -6.20 -0.06
N LYS A 124 7.47 -6.98 -0.41
CA LYS A 124 6.60 -7.70 0.53
C LYS A 124 6.67 -9.20 0.26
N PRO A 125 6.26 -10.05 1.22
CA PRO A 125 6.41 -11.51 1.07
C PRO A 125 5.79 -12.08 -0.21
N GLU A 126 4.60 -11.60 -0.59
CA GLU A 126 3.82 -12.17 -1.70
C GLU A 126 4.01 -11.42 -3.03
N SER A 127 4.27 -10.10 -2.96
CA SER A 127 4.29 -9.23 -4.14
C SER A 127 5.35 -8.14 -4.01
N PHE A 128 5.87 -7.69 -5.14
CA PHE A 128 6.56 -6.41 -5.28
C PHE A 128 5.56 -5.31 -5.62
N TYR A 129 5.73 -4.14 -5.01
CA TYR A 129 4.99 -2.93 -5.41
C TYR A 129 5.96 -1.90 -5.99
N ILE A 130 5.88 -1.67 -7.29
CA ILE A 130 6.71 -0.70 -8.00
C ILE A 130 5.98 0.64 -7.97
N MET A 131 6.45 1.57 -7.16
CA MET A 131 5.87 2.90 -7.03
C MET A 131 6.43 3.80 -8.13
N VAL A 132 5.58 4.11 -9.12
CA VAL A 132 5.92 5.00 -10.23
C VAL A 132 5.33 6.37 -9.94
N GLY A 133 6.18 7.37 -9.76
CA GLY A 133 5.75 8.66 -9.22
C GLY A 133 5.17 8.57 -7.80
N ARG A 134 4.48 9.63 -7.35
CA ARG A 134 4.02 9.73 -5.95
C ARG A 134 2.75 8.91 -5.66
N SER A 135 1.86 8.74 -6.63
CA SER A 135 0.48 8.22 -6.42
C SER A 135 0.13 6.95 -7.15
N MET A 136 1.02 6.43 -7.99
CA MET A 136 0.76 5.24 -8.77
C MET A 136 1.71 4.14 -8.31
N GLY A 137 1.15 2.97 -8.08
CA GLY A 137 1.92 1.77 -7.77
C GLY A 137 1.42 0.62 -8.61
N LEU A 138 2.36 -0.17 -9.08
CA LEU A 138 2.12 -1.35 -9.90
C LEU A 138 2.36 -2.58 -9.04
N ILE A 139 1.42 -3.53 -9.11
CA ILE A 139 1.49 -4.77 -8.35
C ILE A 139 2.15 -5.81 -9.23
N LEU A 140 3.11 -6.55 -8.67
CA LEU A 140 3.73 -7.67 -9.32
C LEU A 140 3.85 -8.83 -8.33
N ASP A 141 3.07 -9.90 -8.55
CA ASP A 141 3.13 -11.07 -7.68
C ASP A 141 4.43 -11.86 -7.89
N LYS A 142 5.08 -12.22 -6.78
CA LYS A 142 6.36 -12.94 -6.83
C LYS A 142 6.22 -14.37 -7.34
N ALA A 143 5.04 -14.97 -7.14
CA ALA A 143 4.75 -16.32 -7.62
C ALA A 143 4.83 -16.42 -9.15
N ASP A 144 4.50 -15.33 -9.86
CA ASP A 144 4.49 -15.26 -11.32
C ASP A 144 5.79 -14.68 -11.90
N CYS A 145 6.79 -14.40 -11.06
CA CYS A 145 8.08 -13.87 -11.47
C CYS A 145 9.10 -14.98 -11.67
N GLN A 146 9.87 -14.88 -12.75
CA GLN A 146 11.07 -15.69 -12.92
C GLN A 146 12.15 -15.28 -11.91
N PRO A 147 13.01 -16.20 -11.43
CA PRO A 147 14.07 -15.88 -10.47
C PRO A 147 14.98 -14.74 -10.93
N GLU A 148 15.30 -14.67 -12.23
CA GLU A 148 16.12 -13.58 -12.79
C GLU A 148 15.46 -12.21 -12.65
N LEU A 149 14.13 -12.16 -12.75
CA LEU A 149 13.36 -10.92 -12.58
C LEU A 149 13.33 -10.47 -11.12
N ILE A 150 13.22 -11.41 -10.19
CA ILE A 150 13.27 -11.12 -8.75
C ILE A 150 14.63 -10.50 -8.41
N ASP A 151 15.72 -11.12 -8.85
CA ASP A 151 17.08 -10.60 -8.62
C ASP A 151 17.28 -9.23 -9.27
N PHE A 152 16.75 -9.02 -10.47
CA PHE A 152 16.79 -7.73 -11.15
C PHE A 152 16.07 -6.64 -10.35
N LEU A 153 14.85 -6.91 -9.87
CA LEU A 153 14.08 -5.95 -9.08
C LEU A 153 14.73 -5.64 -7.73
N LEU A 154 15.36 -6.62 -7.10
CA LEU A 154 16.12 -6.43 -5.86
C LEU A 154 17.34 -5.52 -6.09
N LYS A 155 18.11 -5.75 -7.16
CA LYS A 155 19.22 -4.85 -7.54
C LYS A 155 18.75 -3.45 -7.88
N LEU A 156 17.62 -3.33 -8.59
CA LEU A 156 17.04 -2.04 -8.96
C LEU A 156 16.59 -1.25 -7.73
N LYS A 157 16.04 -1.95 -6.72
CA LYS A 157 15.69 -1.38 -5.42
C LYS A 157 16.92 -0.88 -4.67
N GLU A 158 17.98 -1.68 -4.60
CA GLU A 158 19.23 -1.34 -3.89
C GLU A 158 19.89 -0.07 -4.47
N ASN A 159 19.97 0.02 -5.81
CA ASN A 159 20.53 1.18 -6.50
C ASN A 159 19.74 2.49 -6.26
N ARG A 160 18.50 2.40 -5.77
CA ARG A 160 17.64 3.57 -5.49
C ARG A 160 17.48 3.88 -4.01
N SER A 161 18.01 3.03 -3.13
CA SER A 161 18.02 3.28 -1.68
C SER A 161 19.19 4.15 -1.19
N LEU A 162 19.99 4.68 -2.12
CA LEU A 162 21.05 5.68 -1.92
C LEU A 162 20.53 7.09 -2.26
#